data_AF-A0A6A6EN08-F1
#
_entry.id   AF-A0A6A6EN08-F1
#
_cell.length_a   1.000
_cell.length_b   1.000
_cell.length_c   1.000
_cell.angle_alpha   90.00
_cell.angle_beta   90.00
_cell.angle_gamma   90.00
#
_symmetry.space_group_name_H-M   'P 1'
#
loop_
_entity.id
_entity.type
_entity.pdbx_description
1 polymer ?
#
loop_
_entity_poly.entity_id
_entity_poly.type
_entity_poly.pdbx_seq_one_letter_code
_entity_poly.pdbx_strand_id
1 'polypeptide(L)'
;MALPNVVVLGLVTLAVVYFALRTFLNATQDVREPPVLATGIPFVTPAIGMAVKEVKYLVQLRDQYHLPIYTLRLPFYRVYVVNLPSLIQTAQRQAKSL
;
A
#
# COMPACT_ATOMS: atom_id res chain seq x y z
N MET A 1 -9.95 -4.50 -40.34
CA MET A 1 -10.38 -3.68 -39.19
C MET A 1 -10.72 -4.59 -38.01
N ALA A 2 -9.74 -4.98 -37.17
CA ALA A 2 -9.95 -5.85 -35.99
C ALA A 2 -9.39 -5.25 -34.69
N LEU A 3 -8.72 -4.09 -34.78
CA LEU A 3 -8.15 -3.33 -33.67
C LEU A 3 -9.16 -2.91 -32.58
N PRO A 4 -10.43 -2.52 -32.86
CA PRO A 4 -11.31 -2.03 -31.80
C PRO A 4 -11.65 -3.12 -30.78
N ASN A 5 -11.82 -4.36 -31.22
CA ASN A 5 -12.17 -5.47 -30.31
C ASN A 5 -11.02 -5.84 -29.38
N VAL A 6 -9.77 -5.79 -29.86
CA VAL A 6 -8.58 -6.06 -29.04
C VAL A 6 -8.40 -4.98 -27.97
N VAL A 7 -8.59 -3.71 -28.33
CA VAL A 7 -8.49 -2.59 -27.38
C VAL A 7 -9.58 -2.70 -26.31
N VAL A 8 -10.83 -2.96 -26.71
CA VAL A 8 -11.94 -3.14 -25.76
C VAL A 8 -11.65 -4.29 -24.81
N LEU A 9 -11.20 -5.43 -25.33
CA LEU A 9 -10.89 -6.61 -24.51
C LEU A 9 -9.74 -6.34 -23.53
N GLY A 10 -8.72 -5.60 -23.96
CA GLY A 10 -7.62 -5.14 -23.10
C GLY A 10 -8.10 -4.24 -21.97
N LEU A 11 -8.92 -3.23 -22.26
CA LEU A 11 -9.47 -2.32 -21.25
C LEU A 11 -10.37 -3.04 -20.24
N VAL A 12 -11.21 -3.95 -20.70
CA VAL A 12 -12.07 -4.77 -19.83
C VAL A 12 -11.22 -5.63 -18.91
N THR A 13 -10.17 -6.27 -19.43
CA THR A 13 -9.27 -7.10 -18.63
C THR A 13 -8.57 -6.27 -17.55
N LEU A 14 -8.05 -5.10 -17.90
CA LEU A 14 -7.41 -4.19 -16.93
C LEU A 14 -8.38 -3.72 -15.84
N ALA A 15 -9.62 -3.38 -16.23
CA ALA A 15 -10.65 -2.98 -15.27
C ALA A 15 -10.98 -4.13 -14.30
N VAL A 16 -11.21 -5.35 -14.81
CA VAL A 16 -11.50 -6.52 -13.98
C VAL A 16 -10.36 -6.80 -12.99
N VAL A 17 -9.11 -6.78 -13.45
CA VAL A 17 -7.94 -6.98 -12.59
C VAL A 17 -7.86 -5.88 -11.53
N TYR A 18 -8.06 -4.62 -11.91
CA TYR A 18 -8.04 -3.49 -10.98
C TYR A 18 -9.08 -3.63 -9.87
N PHE A 19 -10.35 -3.92 -10.22
CA PHE A 19 -11.41 -4.09 -9.24
C PHE A 19 -11.23 -5.34 -8.38
N ALA A 20 -10.71 -6.43 -8.94
CA ALA A 20 -10.36 -7.62 -8.18
C ALA A 20 -9.29 -7.31 -7.13
N LEU A 21 -8.22 -6.63 -7.51
CA LEU A 21 -7.16 -6.20 -6.59
C LEU A 21 -7.66 -5.22 -5.52
N ARG A 22 -8.53 -4.28 -5.90
CA ARG A 22 -9.12 -3.31 -4.96
C ARG A 22 -10.03 -3.99 -3.94
N THR A 23 -10.88 -4.91 -4.41
CA THR A 23 -11.75 -5.72 -3.55
C THR A 23 -10.91 -6.59 -2.62
N PHE A 24 -9.86 -7.24 -3.14
CA PHE A 24 -8.95 -8.05 -2.34
C PHE A 24 -8.22 -7.23 -1.26
N LEU A 25 -7.76 -6.02 -1.59
CA LEU A 25 -7.14 -5.10 -0.64
C LEU A 25 -8.07 -4.78 0.53
N ASN A 26 -9.31 -4.40 0.22
CA ASN A 26 -10.32 -4.01 1.21
C ASN A 26 -10.80 -5.21 2.04
N ALA A 27 -11.04 -6.35 1.40
CA ALA A 27 -11.54 -7.55 2.07
C ALA A 27 -10.53 -8.13 3.08
N THR A 28 -9.22 -7.94 2.82
CA THR A 28 -8.17 -8.45 3.71
C THR A 28 -7.63 -7.42 4.70
N GLN A 29 -8.18 -6.20 4.70
CA GLN A 29 -7.79 -5.13 5.62
C GLN A 29 -8.76 -5.11 6.80
N ASP A 30 -8.25 -5.36 8.01
CA ASP A 30 -9.04 -5.22 9.23
C ASP A 30 -9.30 -3.73 9.55
N VAL A 31 -10.46 -3.42 10.12
CA VAL A 31 -10.83 -2.07 10.57
C VAL A 31 -9.95 -1.61 11.74
N ARG A 32 -9.38 -2.55 12.51
CA ARG A 32 -8.46 -2.28 13.62
C ARG A 32 -7.04 -1.96 13.16
N GLU A 33 -6.71 -2.20 11.89
CA GLU A 33 -5.39 -1.89 11.35
C GLU A 33 -5.23 -0.40 11.07
N PRO A 34 -3.99 0.13 11.13
CA PRO A 34 -3.70 1.49 10.70
C PRO A 34 -4.14 1.72 9.24
N PRO A 35 -4.50 2.97 8.88
CA PRO A 35 -4.98 3.30 7.55
C PRO A 35 -3.98 2.89 6.46
N VAL A 36 -4.48 2.30 5.38
CA VAL A 36 -3.64 1.92 4.24
C VAL A 36 -3.43 3.12 3.32
N LEU A 37 -2.17 3.43 3.02
CA LEU A 37 -1.77 4.48 2.10
C LEU A 37 -1.35 3.93 0.73
N ALA A 38 -1.17 4.85 -0.23
CA ALA A 38 -0.68 4.56 -1.57
C ALA A 38 -1.53 3.53 -2.35
N THR A 39 -2.85 3.59 -2.22
CA THR A 39 -3.76 2.58 -2.80
C THR A 39 -4.15 2.83 -4.27
N GLY A 40 -3.44 3.73 -4.97
CA GLY A 40 -3.76 4.11 -6.36
C GLY A 40 -3.86 2.90 -7.28
N ILE A 41 -2.77 2.14 -7.41
CA ILE A 41 -2.77 0.75 -7.90
C ILE A 41 -2.46 -0.13 -6.67
N PRO A 42 -3.43 -0.92 -6.17
CA PRO A 42 -3.23 -1.77 -5.01
C PRO A 42 -1.96 -2.63 -5.15
N PHE A 43 -1.18 -2.72 -4.07
CA PHE A 43 0.09 -3.47 -3.99
C PHE A 43 1.25 -2.93 -4.84
N VAL A 44 0.98 -2.47 -6.05
CA VAL A 44 1.99 -2.04 -7.02
C VAL A 44 2.53 -0.65 -6.73
N THR A 45 1.66 0.34 -6.48
CA THR A 45 2.09 1.72 -6.20
C THR A 45 3.08 1.80 -5.02
N PRO A 46 2.81 1.21 -3.85
CA PRO A 46 3.77 1.26 -2.74
C PRO A 46 5.03 0.43 -3.03
N ALA A 47 4.93 -0.67 -3.78
CA ALA A 47 6.09 -1.49 -4.15
C ALA A 47 7.06 -0.74 -5.05
N ILE A 48 6.55 -0.06 -6.09
CA ILE A 48 7.37 0.77 -6.97
C ILE A 48 7.95 1.95 -6.19
N GLY A 49 7.15 2.61 -5.34
CA GLY A 49 7.62 3.71 -4.50
C GLY A 49 8.80 3.31 -3.62
N MET A 50 8.68 2.17 -2.94
CA MET A 50 9.73 1.58 -2.12
C MET A 50 10.95 1.15 -2.94
N ALA A 51 10.77 0.55 -4.12
CA ALA A 51 11.88 0.10 -4.95
C ALA A 51 12.67 1.25 -5.60
N VAL A 52 12.00 2.33 -6.00
CA VAL A 52 12.62 3.44 -6.73
C VAL A 52 13.16 4.52 -5.80
N LYS A 53 12.43 4.85 -4.72
CA LYS A 53 12.76 5.97 -3.83
C LYS A 53 13.19 5.50 -2.44
N GLU A 54 13.04 4.22 -2.12
CA GLU A 54 13.45 3.62 -0.85
C GLU A 54 12.96 4.44 0.35
N VAL A 55 13.86 4.82 1.26
CA VAL A 55 13.56 5.62 2.45
C VAL A 55 12.95 6.98 2.10
N LYS A 56 13.34 7.60 0.97
CA LYS A 56 12.76 8.89 0.55
C LYS A 56 11.27 8.77 0.25
N TYR A 57 10.80 7.58 -0.16
CA TYR A 57 9.37 7.33 -0.33
C TYR A 57 8.62 7.47 0.98
N LEU A 58 9.17 6.89 2.05
CA LEU A 58 8.57 6.95 3.39
C LEU A 58 8.54 8.38 3.93
N VAL A 59 9.61 9.15 3.70
CA VAL A 59 9.67 10.58 4.05
C VAL A 59 8.58 11.37 3.29
N GLN A 60 8.45 11.14 1.98
CA GLN A 60 7.41 11.79 1.17
C GLN A 60 6.00 11.47 1.67
N LEU A 61 5.72 10.21 2.01
CA LEU A 61 4.43 9.81 2.55
C LEU A 61 4.16 10.43 3.92
N ARG A 62 5.17 10.48 4.81
CA ARG A 62 5.07 11.17 6.09
C ARG A 62 4.71 12.64 5.89
N ASP A 63 5.43 13.33 5.02
CA ASP A 63 5.27 14.78 4.79
C ASP A 63 3.97 15.10 4.03
N GLN A 64 3.43 14.15 3.26
CA GLN A 64 2.17 14.34 2.56
C GLN A 64 0.96 14.11 3.47
N TYR A 65 0.96 13.00 4.23
CA TYR A 65 -0.22 12.55 4.98
C TYR A 65 -0.18 12.91 6.46
N HIS A 66 0.99 13.22 7.02
CA HIS A 66 1.18 13.57 8.44
C HIS A 66 0.59 12.56 9.43
N LEU A 67 0.50 11.29 9.04
CA LEU A 67 -0.05 10.23 9.87
C LEU A 67 1.01 9.66 10.83
N PRO A 68 0.67 9.42 12.10
CA PRO A 68 1.60 8.88 13.11
C PRO A 68 1.97 7.42 12.85
N ILE A 69 1.06 6.65 12.25
CA ILE A 69 1.25 5.26 11.83
C ILE A 69 0.35 4.99 10.61
N TYR A 70 0.86 4.22 9.64
CA TYR A 70 0.08 3.78 8.49
C TYR A 70 0.59 2.45 7.93
N THR A 71 -0.23 1.85 7.07
CA THR A 71 0.04 0.54 6.47
C THR A 71 0.36 0.71 4.98
N LEU A 72 1.48 0.13 4.53
CA LEU A 72 1.78 -0.07 3.12
C LEU A 72 1.53 -1.53 2.78
N ARG A 73 0.64 -1.74 1.83
CA ARG A 73 0.26 -3.07 1.35
C ARG A 73 1.13 -3.38 0.15
N LEU A 74 2.08 -4.29 0.31
CA LEU A 74 2.95 -4.77 -0.75
C LEU A 74 2.45 -6.12 -1.24
N PRO A 75 2.95 -6.63 -2.39
CA PRO A 75 2.71 -7.99 -2.77
C PRO A 75 3.19 -8.92 -1.63
N PHE A 76 2.34 -9.83 -1.17
CA PHE A 76 2.61 -10.86 -0.16
C PHE A 76 2.77 -10.41 1.31
N TYR A 77 3.22 -9.19 1.58
CA TYR A 77 3.47 -8.73 2.95
C TYR A 77 2.95 -7.32 3.22
N ARG A 78 2.82 -6.99 4.51
CA ARG A 78 2.35 -5.70 5.01
C ARG A 78 3.48 -5.01 5.73
N VAL A 79 3.65 -3.73 5.47
CA VAL A 79 4.66 -2.90 6.14
C VAL A 79 3.94 -1.83 6.94
N TYR A 80 4.09 -1.87 8.25
CA TYR A 80 3.59 -0.84 9.15
C TYR A 80 4.69 0.20 9.34
N VAL A 81 4.42 1.43 8.93
CA VAL A 81 5.36 2.54 9.05
C VAL A 81 4.93 3.39 10.23
N VAL A 82 5.84 3.57 11.19
CA VAL A 82 5.62 4.34 12.41
C VAL A 82 6.46 5.60 12.35
N ASN A 83 5.81 6.76 12.37
CA ASN A 83 6.48 8.07 12.31
C ASN A 83 6.55 8.76 13.67
N LEU A 84 5.66 8.42 14.61
CA LEU A 84 5.60 9.07 15.91
C LEU A 84 6.67 8.51 16.87
N PRO A 85 7.58 9.33 17.42
CA PRO A 85 8.67 8.84 18.28
C PRO A 85 8.20 8.04 19.49
N SER A 86 7.08 8.44 20.10
CA SER A 86 6.49 7.72 21.24
C SER A 86 6.04 6.30 20.87
N LEU A 87 5.47 6.11 19.67
CA LEU A 87 5.07 4.80 19.17
C LEU A 87 6.28 3.93 18.80
N ILE A 88 7.35 4.54 18.26
CA ILE A 88 8.60 3.83 17.94
C ILE A 88 9.19 3.22 19.21
N GLN A 89 9.27 4.00 20.30
CA GLN A 89 9.79 3.51 21.58
C GLN A 89 8.95 2.35 22.13
N THR A 90 7.62 2.46 22.08
CA THR A 90 6.72 1.39 22.53
C THR A 90 6.88 0.13 21.69
N ALA A 91 6.91 0.26 20.36
CA ALA A 91 7.09 -0.88 19.45
C ALA A 91 8.45 -1.58 19.64
N GLN A 92 9.53 -0.80 19.81
CA GLN A 92 10.87 -1.35 20.06
C GLN A 92 10.96 -2.09 21.40
N ARG A 93 10.30 -1.59 22.46
CA ARG A 93 10.26 -2.28 23.76
C ARG A 93 9.52 -3.61 23.68
N GLN A 94 8.36 -3.62 23.03
CA GLN A 94 7.55 -4.82 22.84
C GLN A 94 8.29 -5.88 22.02
N ALA A 95 9.00 -5.48 20.96
CA ALA A 95 9.78 -6.41 20.13
C ALA A 95 10.93 -7.08 20.89
N LYS A 96 11.49 -6.44 21.91
CA LYS A 96 12.55 -7.02 22.76
C LYS A 96 12.01 -7.98 23.84
N SER A 97 10.72 -7.90 24.14
CA SER A 97 10.08 -8.78 25.13
C SER A 97 9.46 -10.05 24.53
N LEU A 98 9.41 -10.13 23.19
CA LEU A 98 9.01 -11.31 22.42
C LEU A 98 10.23 -12.18 22.13
#